data_AF-A0AA90I4G7-F1
#
_entry.id   AF-A0AA90I4G7-F1
#
_cell.length_a   1.000
_cell.length_b   1.000
_cell.length_c   1.000
_cell.angle_alpha   90.00
_cell.angle_beta   90.00
_cell.angle_gamma   90.00
#
_symmetry.space_group_name_H-M   'P 1'
#
loop_
_entity.id
_entity.type
_entity.pdbx_description
1 polymer ?
#
loop_
_entity_poly.entity_id
_entity_poly.type
_entity_poly.pdbx_seq_one_letter_code
_entity_poly.pdbx_strand_id
1 'polypeptide(L)'
;MSIWRKLNTLFRASAHEPVAKLVEANDLRIFEQELRDAEQAIARSKRELAHLMAEKTRLERDNNGLQAAITKREQQATQALEQDDEALALELANLIAEDETVLQRQQQQHAKLQQQENQLNRQLRDSGRALKHFHSEMRLAKANRHAEQVTRQLRGHASGLHSHMEELNVSANRIRARQTEAEDVEAALTELDAEQNNSDLDARLKAAGIDNGGSNGEKVLARLKAR
;
A
#
# COMPACT_ATOMS: atom_id res chain seq x y z
N MET A 1 -14.39 7.80 -23.63
CA MET A 1 -14.26 6.39 -23.22
C MET A 1 -13.59 6.35 -21.85
N SER A 2 -14.27 5.82 -20.81
CA SER A 2 -13.73 5.74 -19.45
C SER A 2 -12.43 4.91 -19.40
N ILE A 3 -11.41 5.41 -18.71
CA ILE A 3 -10.09 4.78 -18.51
C ILE A 3 -10.23 3.37 -17.91
N TRP A 4 -11.27 3.16 -17.08
CA TRP A 4 -11.65 1.87 -16.53
C TRP A 4 -12.07 0.84 -17.59
N ARG A 5 -12.75 1.27 -18.65
CA ARG A 5 -13.05 0.38 -19.79
C ARG A 5 -11.78 0.01 -20.54
N LYS A 6 -10.81 0.92 -20.69
CA LYS A 6 -9.54 0.62 -21.36
C LYS A 6 -8.71 -0.40 -20.58
N LEU A 7 -8.58 -0.23 -19.26
CA LEU A 7 -7.94 -1.18 -18.36
C LEU A 7 -8.61 -2.56 -18.39
N ASN A 8 -9.95 -2.61 -18.34
CA ASN A 8 -10.67 -3.88 -18.41
C ASN A 8 -10.61 -4.53 -19.80
N THR A 9 -10.45 -3.74 -20.87
CA THR A 9 -10.26 -4.24 -22.23
C THR A 9 -8.84 -4.78 -22.41
N LEU A 10 -7.82 -4.11 -21.87
CA LEU A 10 -6.44 -4.59 -21.84
C LEU A 10 -6.30 -5.89 -21.03
N PHE A 11 -6.97 -5.98 -19.89
CA PHE A 11 -6.99 -7.20 -19.06
C PHE A 11 -7.72 -8.38 -19.73
N ARG A 12 -8.81 -8.13 -20.48
CA ARG A 12 -9.47 -9.18 -21.30
C ARG A 12 -8.71 -9.52 -22.58
N ALA A 13 -8.00 -8.57 -23.16
CA ALA A 13 -7.20 -8.79 -24.36
C ALA A 13 -5.90 -9.58 -24.04
N SER A 14 -5.28 -9.36 -22.88
CA SER A 14 -4.08 -10.11 -22.45
C SER A 14 -4.35 -11.59 -22.19
N ALA A 15 -5.62 -11.99 -21.99
CA ALA A 15 -6.01 -13.39 -21.85
C ALA A 15 -6.01 -14.17 -23.18
N HIS A 16 -5.89 -13.50 -24.34
CA HIS A 16 -6.04 -14.17 -25.64
C HIS A 16 -4.87 -14.03 -26.62
N GLU A 17 -3.90 -13.12 -26.42
CA GLU A 17 -2.77 -13.01 -27.35
C GLU A 17 -1.42 -12.85 -26.64
N PRO A 18 -0.42 -13.69 -26.95
CA PRO A 18 0.94 -13.47 -26.49
C PRO A 18 1.48 -12.19 -27.14
N VAL A 19 1.72 -11.17 -26.31
CA VAL A 19 2.36 -9.87 -26.64
C VAL A 19 3.73 -10.02 -27.35
N ALA A 20 4.26 -11.24 -27.43
CA ALA A 20 5.54 -11.59 -28.02
C ALA A 20 5.69 -11.37 -29.53
N LYS A 21 4.65 -10.96 -30.28
CA LYS A 21 4.72 -11.01 -31.76
C LYS A 21 4.82 -9.71 -32.54
N LEU A 22 4.60 -8.53 -31.99
CA LEU A 22 5.01 -7.27 -32.62
C LEU A 22 5.13 -6.21 -31.53
N VAL A 23 6.36 -5.90 -31.12
CA VAL A 23 6.62 -4.77 -30.23
C VAL A 23 7.62 -3.89 -30.94
N GLU A 24 7.11 -2.89 -31.68
CA GLU A 24 7.96 -1.83 -32.20
C GLU A 24 8.48 -0.94 -31.07
N ALA A 25 9.49 -0.14 -31.37
CA ALA A 25 10.09 0.76 -30.40
C ALA A 25 9.10 1.71 -29.72
N ASN A 26 8.06 2.10 -30.47
CA ASN A 26 7.01 2.98 -30.02
C ASN A 26 6.02 2.29 -29.08
N ASP A 27 5.72 1.00 -29.26
CA ASP A 27 4.73 0.28 -28.46
C ASP A 27 5.17 0.13 -27.00
N LEU A 28 6.45 -0.18 -26.77
CA LEU A 28 7.06 -0.18 -25.43
C LEU A 28 7.00 1.18 -24.74
N ARG A 29 7.22 2.26 -25.50
CA ARG A 29 7.22 3.63 -24.97
C ARG A 29 5.80 4.08 -24.61
N ILE A 30 4.81 3.74 -25.44
CA ILE A 30 3.40 4.00 -25.18
C ILE A 30 2.96 3.21 -23.94
N PHE A 31 3.28 1.91 -23.87
CA PHE A 31 2.94 1.06 -22.73
C PHE A 31 3.55 1.57 -21.41
N GLU A 32 4.81 2.02 -21.44
CA GLU A 32 5.43 2.71 -20.31
C GLU A 32 4.66 3.95 -19.84
N GLN A 33 4.19 4.75 -20.79
CA GLN A 33 3.43 5.95 -20.47
C GLN A 33 2.07 5.59 -19.88
N GLU A 34 1.39 4.58 -20.44
CA GLU A 34 0.13 4.07 -19.90
C GLU A 34 0.30 3.51 -18.48
N LEU A 35 1.41 2.83 -18.16
CA LEU A 35 1.70 2.40 -16.79
C LEU A 35 1.91 3.58 -15.84
N ARG A 36 2.65 4.62 -16.25
CA ARG A 36 2.84 5.83 -15.44
C ARG A 36 1.51 6.55 -15.19
N ASP A 37 0.65 6.63 -16.21
CA ASP A 37 -0.68 7.22 -16.08
C ASP A 37 -1.56 6.41 -15.12
N ALA A 38 -1.48 5.07 -15.19
CA ALA A 38 -2.18 4.18 -14.26
C ALA A 38 -1.67 4.31 -12.81
N GLU A 39 -0.36 4.46 -12.60
CA GLU A 39 0.24 4.75 -11.29
C GLU A 39 -0.30 6.05 -10.70
N GLN A 40 -0.33 7.12 -11.50
CA GLN A 40 -0.87 8.40 -11.08
C GLN A 40 -2.35 8.31 -10.75
N ALA A 41 -3.13 7.58 -11.55
CA ALA A 41 -4.56 7.36 -11.28
C ALA A 41 -4.76 6.62 -9.95
N ILE A 42 -4.00 5.54 -9.69
CA ILE A 42 -4.03 4.80 -8.42
C ILE A 42 -3.65 5.71 -7.24
N ALA A 43 -2.64 6.57 -7.41
CA ALA A 43 -2.23 7.52 -6.38
C ALA A 43 -3.31 8.56 -6.08
N ARG A 44 -4.05 9.04 -7.09
CA ARG A 44 -5.19 9.95 -6.90
C ARG A 44 -6.33 9.24 -6.18
N SER A 45 -6.70 8.02 -6.60
CA SER A 45 -7.75 7.24 -5.96
C SER A 45 -7.43 6.89 -4.50
N LYS A 46 -6.15 6.70 -4.14
CA LYS A 46 -5.73 6.57 -2.74
C LYS A 46 -6.04 7.81 -1.89
N ARG A 47 -5.82 9.00 -2.45
CA ARG A 47 -6.14 10.27 -1.76
C ARG A 47 -7.64 10.44 -1.61
N GLU A 48 -8.41 10.16 -2.65
CA GLU A 48 -9.88 10.19 -2.60
C GLU A 48 -10.44 9.22 -1.57
N LEU A 49 -9.90 8.00 -1.50
CA LEU A 49 -10.26 7.03 -0.47
C LEU A 49 -9.92 7.56 0.93
N ALA A 50 -8.76 8.17 1.12
CA ALA A 50 -8.39 8.77 2.41
C ALA A 50 -9.37 9.91 2.82
N HIS A 51 -9.79 10.75 1.87
CA HIS A 51 -10.83 11.76 2.13
C HIS A 51 -12.17 11.13 2.52
N LEU A 52 -12.58 10.07 1.83
CA LEU A 52 -13.81 9.34 2.16
C LEU A 52 -13.75 8.71 3.55
N MET A 53 -12.61 8.10 3.89
CA MET A 53 -12.38 7.53 5.23
C MET A 53 -12.43 8.61 6.32
N ALA A 54 -11.82 9.77 6.06
CA ALA A 54 -11.85 10.90 7.00
C ALA A 54 -13.28 11.40 7.23
N GLU A 55 -14.07 11.56 6.17
CA GLU A 55 -15.48 11.98 6.28
C GLU A 55 -16.32 10.94 7.00
N LYS A 56 -16.10 9.65 6.72
CA LYS A 56 -16.77 8.54 7.42
C LYS A 56 -16.46 8.58 8.93
N THR A 57 -15.19 8.71 9.31
CA THR A 57 -14.78 8.80 10.72
C THR A 57 -15.31 10.06 11.40
N ARG A 58 -15.41 11.18 10.68
CA ARG A 58 -16.06 12.39 11.20
C ARG A 58 -17.54 12.14 11.50
N LEU A 59 -18.26 11.57 10.53
CA LEU A 59 -19.68 11.23 10.69
C LEU A 59 -19.91 10.23 11.84
N GLU A 60 -19.00 9.27 12.02
CA GLU A 60 -19.03 8.33 13.14
C GLU A 60 -18.89 9.05 14.50
N ARG A 61 -17.99 10.03 14.60
CA ARG A 61 -17.84 10.85 15.81
C ARG A 61 -19.08 11.69 16.09
N ASP A 62 -19.65 12.30 15.04
CA ASP A 62 -20.88 13.10 15.14
C ASP A 62 -22.06 12.23 15.61
N ASN A 63 -22.21 11.02 15.05
CA ASN A 63 -23.20 10.02 15.48
C ASN A 63 -23.02 9.65 16.96
N ASN A 64 -21.78 9.39 17.39
CA ASN A 64 -21.50 9.04 18.78
C ASN A 64 -21.81 10.20 19.75
N GLY A 65 -21.52 11.44 19.34
CA GLY A 65 -21.88 12.63 20.10
C GLY A 65 -23.39 12.81 20.22
N LEU A 66 -24.13 12.64 19.13
CA LEU A 66 -25.59 12.72 19.11
C LEU A 66 -26.22 11.62 19.97
N GLN A 67 -25.72 10.38 19.87
CA GLN A 67 -26.18 9.26 20.70
C GLN A 67 -25.95 9.54 22.20
N ALA A 68 -24.80 10.10 22.58
CA ALA A 68 -24.55 10.48 23.97
C ALA A 68 -25.48 11.60 24.46
N ALA A 69 -25.81 12.56 23.58
CA ALA A 69 -26.77 13.62 23.89
C ALA A 69 -28.20 13.07 24.06
N ILE A 70 -28.61 12.11 23.22
CA ILE A 70 -29.88 11.38 23.35
C ILE A 70 -29.93 10.68 24.71
N THR A 71 -28.93 9.86 25.04
CA THR A 71 -28.89 9.14 26.32
C THR A 71 -28.91 10.06 27.53
N LYS A 72 -28.25 11.23 27.46
CA LYS A 72 -28.34 12.23 28.52
C LYS A 72 -29.77 12.79 28.66
N ARG A 73 -30.44 13.09 27.55
CA ARG A 73 -31.83 13.58 27.57
C ARG A 73 -32.81 12.51 28.04
N GLU A 74 -32.59 11.24 27.70
CA GLU A 74 -33.37 10.10 28.21
C GLU A 74 -33.29 10.05 29.75
N GLN A 75 -32.09 10.21 30.32
CA GLN A 75 -31.91 10.27 31.77
C GLN A 75 -32.64 11.47 32.40
N GLN A 76 -32.61 12.63 31.73
CA GLN A 76 -33.34 13.82 32.20
C GLN A 76 -34.86 13.63 32.12
N ALA A 77 -35.35 12.97 31.06
CA ALA A 77 -36.77 12.65 30.91
C ALA A 77 -37.24 11.67 31.99
N THR A 78 -36.43 10.65 32.32
CA THR A 78 -36.74 9.75 33.43
C THR A 78 -36.78 10.46 34.78
N GLN A 79 -35.88 11.42 35.01
CA GLN A 79 -35.89 12.22 36.24
C GLN A 79 -37.11 13.15 36.33
N ALA A 80 -37.54 13.73 35.20
CA ALA A 80 -38.77 14.54 35.15
C ALA A 80 -40.01 13.69 35.45
N LEU A 81 -40.07 12.47 34.93
CA LEU A 81 -41.14 11.51 35.26
C LEU A 81 -41.14 11.10 36.73
N GLU A 82 -39.97 10.90 37.34
CA GLU A 82 -39.85 10.62 38.79
C GLU A 82 -40.32 11.79 39.67
N GLN A 83 -40.37 13.01 39.13
CA GLN A 83 -40.83 14.22 39.80
C GLN A 83 -42.30 14.57 39.47
N ASP A 84 -43.03 13.66 38.80
CA ASP A 84 -44.39 13.85 38.31
C ASP A 84 -44.56 15.07 37.35
N ASP A 85 -43.47 15.55 36.74
CA ASP A 85 -43.50 16.61 35.72
C ASP A 85 -43.67 16.02 34.31
N GLU A 86 -44.89 15.54 34.03
CA GLU A 86 -45.24 14.92 32.76
C GLU A 86 -45.09 15.87 31.56
N ALA A 87 -45.29 17.19 31.76
CA ALA A 87 -45.16 18.17 30.70
C ALA A 87 -43.70 18.29 30.21
N LEU A 88 -42.76 18.41 31.15
CA LEU A 88 -41.32 18.45 30.84
C LEU A 88 -40.83 17.13 30.24
N ALA A 89 -41.32 16.00 30.75
CA ALA A 89 -40.99 14.68 30.21
C ALA A 89 -41.46 14.53 28.75
N LEU A 90 -42.67 15.02 28.43
CA LEU A 90 -43.21 14.97 27.07
C LEU A 90 -42.42 15.87 26.09
N GLU A 91 -41.99 17.06 26.53
CA GLU A 91 -41.12 17.93 25.73
C GLU A 91 -39.78 17.25 25.43
N LEU A 92 -39.14 16.65 26.44
CA LEU A 92 -37.89 15.91 26.27
C LEU A 92 -38.05 14.70 25.35
N ALA A 93 -39.17 13.97 25.45
CA ALA A 93 -39.47 12.84 24.58
C ALA A 93 -39.60 13.26 23.10
N ASN A 94 -40.25 14.40 22.83
CA ASN A 94 -40.35 14.94 21.47
C ASN A 94 -38.97 15.31 20.90
N LEU A 95 -38.12 15.98 21.70
CA LEU A 95 -36.74 16.30 21.34
C LEU A 95 -35.89 15.05 21.06
N ILE A 96 -36.05 14.01 21.88
CA ILE A 96 -35.38 12.71 21.66
C ILE A 96 -35.82 12.09 20.34
N ALA A 97 -37.12 12.06 20.04
CA ALA A 97 -37.65 11.50 18.80
C ALA A 97 -37.12 12.24 17.54
N GLU A 98 -36.97 13.56 17.61
CA GLU A 98 -36.35 14.35 16.55
C GLU A 98 -34.86 13.98 16.36
N ASP A 99 -34.10 13.93 17.44
CA ASP A 99 -32.66 13.59 17.42
C ASP A 99 -32.43 12.14 16.96
N GLU A 100 -33.27 11.19 17.37
CA GLU A 100 -33.23 9.80 16.90
C GLU A 100 -33.45 9.70 15.39
N THR A 101 -34.38 10.51 14.85
CA THR A 101 -34.63 10.57 13.40
C THR A 101 -33.42 11.14 12.64
N VAL A 102 -32.70 12.10 13.23
CA VAL A 102 -31.44 12.62 12.67
C VAL A 102 -30.36 11.54 12.72
N LEU A 103 -30.20 10.87 13.87
CA LEU A 103 -29.20 9.82 14.07
C LEU A 103 -29.41 8.67 13.08
N GLN A 104 -30.65 8.20 12.91
CA GLN A 104 -30.97 7.12 11.96
C GLN A 104 -30.55 7.49 10.53
N ARG A 105 -30.81 8.73 10.10
CA ARG A 105 -30.39 9.23 8.78
C ARG A 105 -28.86 9.27 8.64
N GLN A 106 -28.15 9.76 9.66
CA GLN A 106 -26.69 9.82 9.64
C GLN A 106 -26.06 8.41 9.68
N GLN A 107 -26.63 7.46 10.41
CA GLN A 107 -26.21 6.06 10.39
C GLN A 107 -26.37 5.41 9.01
N GLN A 108 -27.47 5.69 8.30
CA GLN A 108 -27.65 5.24 6.92
C GLN A 108 -26.61 5.84 5.97
N GLN A 109 -26.26 7.12 6.13
CA GLN A 109 -25.19 7.76 5.37
C GLN A 109 -23.83 7.12 5.67
N HIS A 110 -23.53 6.86 6.95
CA HIS A 110 -22.31 6.17 7.37
C HIS A 110 -22.21 4.78 6.74
N ALA A 111 -23.31 4.00 6.74
CA ALA A 111 -23.35 2.69 6.11
C ALA A 111 -23.08 2.75 4.60
N LYS A 112 -23.60 3.77 3.90
CA LYS A 112 -23.30 4.01 2.47
C LYS A 112 -21.82 4.33 2.25
N LEU A 113 -21.23 5.20 3.07
CA LEU A 113 -19.80 5.52 3.00
C LEU A 113 -18.93 4.28 3.26
N GLN A 114 -19.29 3.45 4.25
CA GLN A 114 -18.60 2.19 4.52
C GLN A 114 -18.64 1.21 3.33
N GLN A 115 -19.78 1.11 2.63
CA GLN A 115 -19.88 0.30 1.43
C GLN A 115 -19.00 0.83 0.29
N GLN A 116 -18.99 2.15 0.09
CA GLN A 116 -18.13 2.81 -0.91
C GLN A 116 -16.64 2.61 -0.60
N GLU A 117 -16.24 2.76 0.67
CA GLU A 117 -14.88 2.50 1.14
C GLU A 117 -14.45 1.07 0.81
N ASN A 118 -15.28 0.08 1.16
CA ASN A 118 -15.01 -1.33 0.91
C ASN A 118 -14.84 -1.63 -0.59
N GLN A 119 -15.70 -1.02 -1.43
CA GLN A 119 -15.62 -1.17 -2.88
C GLN A 119 -14.34 -0.56 -3.44
N LEU A 120 -14.03 0.69 -3.06
CA LEU A 120 -12.81 1.39 -3.50
C LEU A 120 -11.55 0.66 -3.05
N ASN A 121 -11.51 0.16 -1.81
CA ASN A 121 -10.39 -0.61 -1.29
C ASN A 121 -10.14 -1.88 -2.11
N ARG A 122 -11.19 -2.63 -2.46
CA ARG A 122 -11.07 -3.82 -3.32
C ARG A 122 -10.53 -3.45 -4.70
N GLN A 123 -11.14 -2.46 -5.36
CA GLN A 123 -10.73 -2.00 -6.68
C GLN A 123 -9.27 -1.52 -6.70
N LEU A 124 -8.84 -0.81 -5.66
CA LEU A 124 -7.49 -0.31 -5.53
C LEU A 124 -6.46 -1.44 -5.33
N ARG A 125 -6.82 -2.46 -4.53
CA ARG A 125 -6.00 -3.67 -4.36
C ARG A 125 -5.86 -4.45 -5.67
N ASP A 126 -6.95 -4.58 -6.42
CA ASP A 126 -6.97 -5.30 -7.69
C ASP A 126 -6.14 -4.55 -8.74
N SER A 127 -6.33 -3.23 -8.83
CA SER A 127 -5.54 -2.35 -9.71
C SER A 127 -4.05 -2.38 -9.35
N GLY A 128 -3.72 -2.41 -8.05
CA GLY A 128 -2.33 -2.54 -7.60
C GLY A 128 -1.68 -3.88 -7.97
N ARG A 129 -2.44 -4.98 -7.97
CA ARG A 129 -1.93 -6.29 -8.45
C ARG A 129 -1.72 -6.29 -9.97
N ALA A 130 -2.68 -5.74 -10.71
CA ALA A 130 -2.57 -5.61 -12.17
C ALA A 130 -1.36 -4.75 -12.57
N LEU A 131 -1.13 -3.62 -11.89
CA LEU A 131 0.01 -2.75 -12.15
C LEU A 131 1.35 -3.49 -11.95
N LYS A 132 1.49 -4.25 -10.85
CA LYS A 132 2.70 -5.06 -10.62
C LYS A 132 2.93 -6.09 -11.72
N HIS A 133 1.86 -6.74 -12.18
CA HIS A 133 1.94 -7.71 -13.27
C HIS A 133 2.43 -7.05 -14.56
N PHE A 134 1.81 -5.94 -14.99
CA PHE A 134 2.23 -5.22 -16.20
C PHE A 134 3.64 -4.65 -16.12
N HIS A 135 4.10 -4.26 -14.92
CA HIS A 135 5.48 -3.83 -14.72
C HIS A 135 6.48 -4.98 -14.93
N SER A 136 6.14 -6.18 -14.48
CA SER A 136 6.94 -7.39 -14.75
C SER A 136 6.95 -7.76 -16.24
N GLU A 137 5.80 -7.69 -16.91
CA GLU A 137 5.70 -7.93 -18.36
C GLU A 137 6.53 -6.91 -19.16
N MET A 138 6.50 -5.63 -18.76
CA MET A 138 7.34 -4.60 -19.37
C MET A 138 8.82 -4.88 -19.19
N ARG A 139 9.26 -5.32 -18.00
CA ARG A 139 10.66 -5.69 -17.74
C ARG A 139 11.09 -6.84 -18.65
N LEU A 140 10.25 -7.87 -18.79
CA LEU A 140 10.50 -8.99 -19.68
C LEU A 140 10.56 -8.56 -21.15
N ALA A 141 9.61 -7.73 -21.60
CA ALA A 141 9.59 -7.21 -22.97
C ALA A 141 10.84 -6.39 -23.30
N LYS A 142 11.32 -5.55 -22.36
CA LYS A 142 12.60 -4.83 -22.49
C LYS A 142 13.78 -5.79 -22.58
N ALA A 143 13.86 -6.78 -21.69
CA ALA A 143 14.94 -7.77 -21.68
C ALA A 143 15.00 -8.55 -23.01
N ASN A 144 13.86 -9.01 -23.52
CA ASN A 144 13.76 -9.70 -24.81
C ASN A 144 14.22 -8.80 -25.96
N ARG A 145 13.80 -7.53 -25.97
CA ARG A 145 14.26 -6.57 -26.99
C ARG A 145 15.76 -6.32 -26.93
N HIS A 146 16.33 -6.18 -25.74
CA HIS A 146 17.79 -6.06 -25.57
C HIS A 146 18.51 -7.31 -26.11
N ALA A 147 18.02 -8.51 -25.80
CA ALA A 147 18.59 -9.76 -26.31
C ALA A 147 18.52 -9.86 -27.85
N GLU A 148 17.40 -9.46 -28.46
CA GLU A 148 17.25 -9.39 -29.92
C GLU A 148 18.18 -8.34 -30.56
N GLN A 149 18.35 -7.18 -29.93
CA GLN A 149 19.26 -6.14 -30.39
C GLN A 149 20.71 -6.63 -30.36
N VAL A 150 21.13 -7.27 -29.26
CA VAL A 150 22.45 -7.90 -29.13
C VAL A 150 22.62 -8.99 -30.18
N THR A 151 21.61 -9.85 -30.40
CA THR A 151 21.66 -10.92 -31.42
C THR A 151 21.78 -10.34 -32.84
N ARG A 152 21.09 -9.23 -33.14
CA ARG A 152 21.21 -8.52 -34.43
C ARG A 152 22.59 -7.89 -34.60
N GLN A 153 23.13 -7.26 -33.57
CA GLN A 153 24.50 -6.72 -33.58
C GLN A 153 25.55 -7.82 -33.76
N LEU A 154 25.39 -8.96 -33.07
CA LEU A 154 26.25 -10.13 -33.21
C LEU A 154 26.19 -10.74 -34.62
N ARG A 155 25.01 -10.83 -35.26
CA ARG A 155 24.90 -11.25 -36.67
C ARG A 155 25.53 -10.24 -37.63
N GLY A 156 25.34 -8.95 -37.38
CA GLY A 156 25.99 -7.88 -38.15
C GLY A 156 27.52 -7.86 -38.00
N HIS A 157 28.06 -8.45 -36.92
CA HIS A 157 29.50 -8.58 -36.65
C HIS A 157 30.03 -10.01 -36.88
N ALA A 158 29.19 -10.96 -37.30
CA ALA A 158 29.58 -12.35 -37.59
C ALA A 158 30.64 -12.46 -38.70
N SER A 159 30.74 -11.46 -39.58
CA SER A 159 31.81 -11.37 -40.59
C SER A 159 33.20 -11.05 -40.02
N GLY A 160 33.33 -10.69 -38.73
CA GLY A 160 34.59 -10.36 -38.06
C GLY A 160 34.77 -11.03 -36.70
N LEU A 161 34.01 -12.09 -36.42
CA LEU A 161 33.79 -12.63 -35.07
C LEU A 161 34.99 -13.41 -34.48
N HIS A 162 35.98 -13.84 -35.27
CA HIS A 162 37.03 -14.72 -34.74
C HIS A 162 38.01 -13.99 -33.80
N SER A 163 38.36 -12.73 -34.07
CA SER A 163 39.32 -11.96 -33.25
C SER A 163 38.68 -11.28 -32.03
N HIS A 164 37.42 -10.84 -32.12
CA HIS A 164 36.74 -10.19 -30.99
C HIS A 164 36.11 -11.15 -29.98
N MET A 165 35.93 -12.44 -30.30
CA MET A 165 35.42 -13.40 -29.31
C MET A 165 36.43 -13.70 -28.19
N GLU A 166 37.73 -13.66 -28.48
CA GLU A 166 38.77 -13.84 -27.47
C GLU A 166 38.82 -12.63 -26.51
N GLU A 167 38.73 -11.41 -27.05
CA GLU A 167 38.65 -10.18 -26.25
C GLU A 167 37.33 -10.05 -25.46
N LEU A 168 36.20 -10.47 -26.03
CA LEU A 168 34.91 -10.46 -25.33
C LEU A 168 34.84 -11.49 -24.20
N ASN A 169 35.50 -12.64 -24.34
CA ASN A 169 35.58 -13.63 -23.26
C ASN A 169 36.47 -13.12 -22.12
N VAL A 170 37.58 -12.44 -22.45
CA VAL A 170 38.42 -11.73 -21.47
C VAL A 170 37.65 -10.60 -20.78
N SER A 171 36.85 -9.83 -21.53
CA SER A 171 36.07 -8.71 -20.97
C SER A 171 34.87 -9.19 -20.14
N ALA A 172 34.18 -10.26 -20.56
CA ALA A 172 33.09 -10.88 -19.80
C ALA A 172 33.58 -11.50 -18.49
N ASN A 173 34.75 -12.15 -18.50
CA ASN A 173 35.40 -12.64 -17.28
C ASN A 173 35.80 -11.47 -16.35
N ARG A 174 36.23 -10.34 -16.92
CA ARG A 174 36.57 -9.13 -16.14
C ARG A 174 35.35 -8.44 -15.54
N ILE A 175 34.23 -8.42 -16.25
CA ILE A 175 32.96 -7.83 -15.76
C ILE A 175 32.35 -8.74 -14.69
N ARG A 176 32.35 -10.07 -14.90
CA ARG A 176 31.93 -11.02 -13.85
C ARG A 176 32.79 -10.90 -12.61
N ALA A 177 34.12 -10.83 -12.77
CA ALA A 177 35.04 -10.64 -11.65
C ALA A 177 34.77 -9.34 -10.88
N ARG A 178 34.43 -8.24 -11.56
CA ARG A 178 34.05 -6.96 -10.90
C ARG A 178 32.68 -7.02 -10.23
N GLN A 179 31.74 -7.78 -10.78
CA GLN A 179 30.42 -7.95 -10.17
C GLN A 179 30.49 -8.83 -8.93
N THR A 180 31.25 -9.93 -8.98
CA THR A 180 31.54 -10.75 -7.79
C THR A 180 32.32 -9.96 -6.74
N GLU A 181 33.31 -9.15 -7.16
CA GLU A 181 34.04 -8.27 -6.24
C GLU A 181 33.11 -7.21 -5.61
N ALA A 182 32.17 -6.64 -6.37
CA ALA A 182 31.19 -5.69 -5.84
C ALA A 182 30.19 -6.36 -4.88
N GLU A 183 29.74 -7.58 -5.18
CA GLU A 183 28.87 -8.38 -4.30
C GLU A 183 29.61 -8.78 -3.02
N ASP A 184 30.88 -9.19 -3.13
CA ASP A 184 31.74 -9.53 -1.99
C ASP A 184 32.04 -8.29 -1.13
N VAL A 185 32.24 -7.12 -1.74
CA VAL A 185 32.41 -5.85 -1.04
C VAL A 185 31.10 -5.41 -0.38
N GLU A 186 29.94 -5.57 -1.02
CA GLU A 186 28.64 -5.26 -0.42
C GLU A 186 28.34 -6.20 0.75
N ALA A 187 28.67 -7.49 0.62
CA ALA A 187 28.55 -8.46 1.70
C ALA A 187 29.49 -8.12 2.87
N ALA A 188 30.75 -7.77 2.60
CA ALA A 188 31.71 -7.34 3.61
C ALA A 188 31.32 -6.00 4.27
N LEU A 189 30.74 -5.06 3.52
CA LEU A 189 30.19 -3.82 4.06
C LEU A 189 28.95 -4.08 4.93
N THR A 190 28.10 -5.02 4.54
CA THR A 190 26.93 -5.43 5.34
C THR A 190 27.37 -6.14 6.63
N GLU A 191 28.44 -6.92 6.59
CA GLU A 191 29.04 -7.57 7.76
C GLU A 191 29.73 -6.54 8.67
N LEU A 192 30.47 -5.57 8.12
CA LEU A 192 31.05 -4.45 8.85
C LEU A 192 29.98 -3.52 9.45
N ASP A 193 28.88 -3.26 8.73
CA ASP A 193 27.74 -2.49 9.24
C ASP A 193 26.98 -3.28 10.32
N ALA A 194 26.93 -4.61 10.24
CA ALA A 194 26.37 -5.45 11.30
C ALA A 194 27.29 -5.50 12.54
N GLU A 195 28.61 -5.50 12.36
CA GLU A 195 29.60 -5.36 13.43
C GLU A 195 29.56 -3.97 14.08
N GLN A 196 29.36 -2.91 13.29
CA GLN A 196 29.25 -1.53 13.79
C GLN A 196 27.90 -1.22 14.44
N ASN A 197 26.80 -1.85 13.99
CA ASN A 197 25.46 -1.55 14.51
C ASN A 197 24.95 -2.52 15.59
N ASN A 198 25.65 -3.61 15.96
CA ASN A 198 25.04 -4.59 16.88
C ASN A 198 25.92 -5.38 17.86
N SER A 199 26.98 -4.81 18.47
CA SER A 199 27.44 -5.38 19.76
C SER A 199 28.34 -4.53 20.66
N ASP A 200 29.08 -3.54 20.18
CA ASP A 200 30.19 -3.04 21.01
C ASP A 200 29.77 -2.09 22.15
N LEU A 201 28.69 -1.31 22.02
CA LEU A 201 28.25 -0.42 23.09
C LEU A 201 27.51 -1.17 24.22
N ASP A 202 26.59 -2.06 23.85
CA ASP A 202 25.75 -2.81 24.80
C ASP A 202 26.51 -3.94 25.50
N ALA A 203 27.48 -4.57 24.82
CA ALA A 203 28.39 -5.53 25.44
C ALA A 203 29.37 -4.85 26.41
N ARG A 204 29.87 -3.64 26.08
CA ARG A 204 30.71 -2.84 26.99
C ARG A 204 29.94 -2.31 28.19
N LEU A 205 28.67 -1.93 28.04
CA LEU A 205 27.81 -1.49 29.13
C LEU A 205 27.43 -2.64 30.09
N LYS A 206 27.16 -3.85 29.56
CA LYS A 206 26.96 -5.07 30.38
C LYS A 206 28.22 -5.53 31.09
N ALA A 207 29.39 -5.50 30.42
CA ALA A 207 30.66 -5.87 31.03
C ALA A 207 31.11 -4.89 32.12
N ALA A 208 30.69 -3.62 32.04
CA ALA A 208 30.94 -2.59 33.05
C ALA A 208 29.87 -2.53 34.18
N GLY A 209 28.84 -3.38 34.13
CA GLY A 209 27.79 -3.44 35.16
C GLY A 209 26.83 -2.24 35.18
N ILE A 210 26.75 -1.47 34.09
CA ILE A 210 25.87 -0.30 34.00
C ILE A 210 24.61 -0.70 33.23
N ASP A 211 23.59 -1.14 33.97
CA ASP A 211 22.24 -1.39 33.47
C ASP A 211 21.53 -0.04 33.22
N ASN A 212 21.36 0.34 31.96
CA ASN A 212 20.43 1.41 31.57
C ASN A 212 19.15 0.75 31.06
N GLY A 213 18.16 0.71 31.96
CA GLY A 213 16.90 0.00 31.78
C GLY A 213 16.16 0.32 30.48
N GLY A 214 15.92 -0.73 29.71
CA GLY A 214 14.99 -0.78 28.58
C GLY A 214 13.89 -1.80 28.85
N SER A 215 12.70 -1.29 29.13
CA SER A 215 11.45 -2.00 29.43
C SER A 215 11.08 -3.12 28.43
N ASN A 216 11.40 -4.38 28.76
CA ASN A 216 10.81 -5.55 28.08
C ASN A 216 9.35 -5.74 28.52
N GLY A 217 8.42 -5.62 27.56
CA GLY A 217 6.97 -5.77 27.73
C GLY A 217 6.53 -7.11 28.37
N GLU A 218 7.42 -8.10 28.43
CA GLU A 218 7.21 -9.36 29.14
C GLU A 218 7.04 -9.19 30.66
N LYS A 219 7.72 -8.22 31.30
CA LYS A 219 7.54 -7.95 32.73
C LYS A 219 6.20 -7.27 33.05
N VAL A 220 5.64 -6.50 32.11
CA VAL A 220 4.30 -5.88 32.26
C VAL A 220 3.20 -6.93 32.05
N LEU A 221 3.39 -7.84 31.10
CA LEU A 221 2.46 -8.92 30.81
C LEU A 221 2.40 -9.95 31.96
N ALA A 222 3.53 -10.19 32.63
CA ALA A 222 3.57 -10.99 33.86
C ALA A 222 2.84 -10.32 35.04
N ARG A 223 2.92 -8.99 35.19
CA ARG A 223 2.19 -8.24 36.24
C ARG A 223 0.68 -8.21 36.02
N LEU A 224 0.24 -8.13 34.76
CA LEU A 224 -1.19 -8.10 34.42
C LEU A 224 -1.86 -9.48 34.54
N LYS A 225 -1.13 -10.57 34.35
CA LYS A 225 -1.65 -11.94 34.54
C LYS A 225 -1.76 -12.38 36.01
N ALA A 226 -1.15 -11.64 36.94
CA ALA A 226 -1.16 -11.95 38.37
C ALA A 226 -2.17 -11.11 39.17
N ARG A 227 -3.20 -10.54 38.52
CA ARG A 227 -4.30 -9.82 39.14
C ARG A 227 -5.63 -10.51 38.89
#